data_AF-A0A958M1X3-F1
#
_entry.id   AF-A0A958M1X3-F1
#
_cell.length_a   1.000
_cell.length_b   1.000
_cell.length_c   1.000
_cell.angle_alpha   90.00
_cell.angle_beta   90.00
_cell.angle_gamma   90.00
#
_symmetry.space_group_name_H-M   'P 1'
#
loop_
_entity.id
_entity.type
_entity.pdbx_description
1 polymer ?
#
loop_
_entity_poly.entity_id
_entity_poly.type
_entity_poly.pdbx_seq_one_letter_code
_entity_poly.pdbx_strand_id
1 'polypeptide(L)'
;MRIADNMQFDQVTENLRKNRSDMADLQNKAATQKRVTKPSDDPVAASRVLTSRIELQGQNQYLKNLNYASSFLEYTDQSLEELTNILVRAKELALSQANDASANEQSRKVVGEELAQIYKQAI
;
A
#
# COMPACT_ATOMS: atom_id res chain seq x y z
N MET A 1 59.15 -27.21 -32.31
CA MET A 1 57.81 -26.95 -32.89
C MET A 1 56.65 -27.40 -31.99
N ARG A 2 56.75 -28.50 -31.22
CA ARG A 2 55.71 -28.94 -30.24
C ARG A 2 55.16 -27.89 -29.26
N ILE A 3 56.01 -26.96 -28.82
CA ILE A 3 55.60 -25.90 -27.87
C ILE A 3 54.74 -24.86 -28.57
N ALA A 4 55.03 -24.53 -29.84
CA ALA A 4 54.23 -23.59 -30.63
C ALA A 4 52.85 -24.17 -30.95
N ASP A 5 52.78 -25.47 -31.29
CA ASP A 5 51.50 -26.16 -31.55
C ASP A 5 50.62 -26.21 -30.30
N ASN A 6 51.22 -26.52 -29.13
CA ASN A 6 50.51 -26.49 -27.85
C ASN A 6 50.06 -25.07 -27.48
N MET A 7 50.90 -24.05 -27.64
CA MET A 7 50.51 -22.65 -27.41
C MET A 7 49.37 -22.21 -28.32
N GLN A 8 49.36 -22.65 -29.58
CA GLN A 8 48.31 -22.30 -30.52
C GLN A 8 46.98 -23.00 -30.17
N PHE A 9 47.03 -24.25 -29.72
CA PHE A 9 45.87 -24.95 -29.18
C PHE A 9 45.33 -24.26 -27.91
N ASP A 10 46.20 -23.91 -26.96
CA ASP A 10 45.82 -23.23 -25.73
C ASP A 10 45.17 -21.88 -26.01
N GLN A 11 45.74 -21.08 -26.93
CA GLN A 11 45.16 -19.81 -27.36
C GLN A 11 43.76 -19.96 -27.97
N VAL A 12 43.55 -21.00 -28.79
CA VAL A 12 42.24 -21.29 -29.37
C VAL A 12 41.25 -21.68 -28.28
N THR A 13 41.64 -22.56 -27.34
CA THR A 13 40.75 -22.98 -26.25
C THR A 13 40.37 -21.82 -25.32
N GLU A 14 41.29 -20.90 -25.04
CA GLU A 14 41.03 -19.72 -24.22
C GLU A 14 40.05 -18.76 -24.91
N ASN A 15 40.25 -18.51 -26.21
CA ASN A 15 39.31 -17.72 -27.01
C ASN A 15 37.92 -18.36 -27.05
N LEU A 16 37.84 -19.69 -27.12
CA LEU A 16 36.58 -20.44 -27.14
C LEU A 16 35.85 -20.36 -25.79
N ARG A 17 36.58 -20.43 -24.68
CA ARG A 17 36.04 -20.21 -23.33
C ARG A 17 35.50 -18.81 -23.16
N LYS A 18 36.26 -17.79 -23.60
CA LYS A 18 35.83 -16.39 -23.56
C LYS A 18 34.53 -16.17 -24.35
N ASN A 19 34.47 -16.65 -25.59
CA ASN A 19 33.25 -16.55 -26.42
C ASN A 19 32.03 -17.26 -25.80
N ARG A 20 32.23 -18.41 -25.16
CA ARG A 20 31.15 -19.11 -24.45
C ARG A 20 30.64 -18.31 -23.26
N SER A 21 31.53 -17.65 -22.51
CA SER A 21 31.16 -16.77 -21.39
C SER A 21 30.36 -15.57 -21.89
N ASP A 22 30.85 -14.87 -22.92
CA ASP A 22 30.19 -13.70 -23.49
C ASP A 22 28.80 -14.06 -24.05
N MET A 23 28.67 -15.22 -24.70
CA MET A 23 27.39 -15.74 -25.19
C MET A 23 26.41 -15.99 -24.03
N ALA A 24 26.86 -16.61 -22.94
CA ALA A 24 26.01 -16.87 -21.77
C ALA A 24 25.53 -15.57 -21.12
N ASP A 25 26.39 -14.56 -21.01
CA ASP A 25 26.03 -13.26 -20.46
C ASP A 25 25.03 -12.51 -21.36
N LEU A 26 25.20 -12.57 -22.69
CA LEU A 26 24.24 -11.99 -23.64
C LEU A 26 22.89 -12.72 -23.60
N GLN A 27 22.88 -14.05 -23.49
CA GLN A 27 21.66 -14.84 -23.33
C GLN A 27 20.92 -14.47 -22.04
N ASN A 28 21.64 -14.27 -20.93
CA ASN A 28 21.05 -13.81 -19.67
C ASN A 28 20.45 -12.40 -19.80
N LYS A 29 21.14 -11.47 -20.46
CA LYS A 29 20.62 -10.12 -20.73
C LYS A 29 19.39 -10.14 -21.64
N ALA A 30 19.36 -11.01 -22.64
CA ALA A 30 18.22 -11.20 -23.53
C ALA A 30 17.01 -11.80 -22.78
N ALA A 31 17.22 -12.83 -21.98
CA ALA A 31 16.17 -13.50 -21.21
C ALA A 31 15.57 -12.58 -20.13
N THR A 32 16.40 -11.81 -19.43
CA THR A 32 15.96 -10.89 -18.37
C THR A 32 15.52 -9.52 -18.90
N GLN A 33 15.85 -9.20 -20.15
CA GLN A 33 15.71 -7.88 -20.78
C GLN A 33 16.37 -6.74 -19.99
N LYS A 34 17.33 -7.07 -19.12
CA LYS A 34 18.03 -6.10 -18.27
C LYS A 34 19.43 -5.88 -18.80
N ARG A 35 19.75 -4.61 -19.09
CA ARG A 35 21.11 -4.19 -19.49
C ARG A 35 22.14 -4.46 -18.39
N VAL A 36 21.77 -4.18 -17.14
CA VAL A 36 22.61 -4.36 -15.95
C VAL A 36 21.98 -5.44 -15.08
N THR A 37 22.63 -6.60 -14.99
CA THR A 37 22.14 -7.72 -14.17
C THR A 37 22.96 -7.86 -12.89
N LYS A 38 24.25 -7.51 -12.93
CA LYS A 38 25.16 -7.51 -11.78
C LYS A 38 25.75 -6.11 -11.57
N PRO A 39 26.01 -5.69 -10.32
CA PRO A 39 26.71 -4.42 -10.05
C PRO A 39 28.12 -4.34 -10.68
N SER A 40 28.76 -5.50 -10.91
CA SER A 40 30.05 -5.59 -11.59
C SER A 40 30.01 -5.16 -13.07
N ASP A 41 28.85 -5.22 -13.72
CA ASP A 41 28.72 -4.92 -15.15
C ASP A 41 28.83 -3.40 -15.41
N ASP A 42 28.23 -2.59 -14.52
CA ASP A 42 28.23 -1.14 -14.58
C ASP A 42 27.88 -0.59 -13.18
N PRO A 43 28.88 -0.30 -12.33
CA PRO A 43 28.62 0.12 -10.95
C PRO A 43 27.90 1.47 -10.86
N VAL A 44 28.11 2.36 -11.83
CA VAL A 44 27.46 3.68 -11.89
C VAL A 44 25.98 3.53 -12.22
N ALA A 45 25.64 2.76 -13.26
CA ALA A 45 24.26 2.49 -13.60
C ALA A 45 23.55 1.66 -12.54
N ALA A 46 24.23 0.68 -11.93
CA ALA A 46 23.68 -0.12 -10.84
C ALA A 46 23.29 0.75 -9.64
N SER A 47 24.16 1.69 -9.23
CA SER A 47 23.86 2.65 -8.15
C SER A 47 22.62 3.50 -8.44
N ARG A 48 22.50 4.02 -9.67
CA ARG A 48 21.32 4.79 -10.09
C ARG A 48 20.05 3.95 -10.05
N VAL A 49 20.09 2.73 -10.59
CA VAL A 49 18.94 1.80 -10.57
C VAL A 49 18.53 1.46 -9.14
N LEU A 50 19.49 1.23 -8.24
CA LEU A 50 19.21 0.96 -6.83
C LEU A 50 18.57 2.17 -6.14
N THR A 51 19.08 3.38 -6.40
CA THR A 51 18.51 4.61 -5.86
C THR A 51 17.06 4.79 -6.30
N SER A 52 16.79 4.66 -7.60
CA SER A 52 15.41 4.73 -8.11
C SER A 52 14.50 3.63 -7.55
N ARG A 53 15.02 2.42 -7.28
CA ARG A 53 14.24 1.37 -6.60
C ARG A 53 13.89 1.74 -5.16
N ILE A 54 14.83 2.33 -4.42
CA ILE A 54 14.59 2.79 -3.05
C ILE A 54 13.54 3.90 -3.06
N GLU A 55 13.65 4.87 -3.97
CA GLU A 55 12.66 5.94 -4.15
C GLU A 55 11.28 5.38 -4.48
N LEU A 56 11.18 4.43 -5.42
CA LEU A 56 9.92 3.75 -5.76
C LEU A 56 9.35 2.98 -4.56
N GLN A 57 10.17 2.31 -3.78
CA GLN A 57 9.71 1.63 -2.57
C GLN A 57 9.18 2.63 -1.52
N GLY A 58 9.87 3.76 -1.33
CA GLY A 58 9.41 4.85 -0.46
C GLY A 58 8.07 5.41 -0.92
N GLN A 59 7.92 5.69 -2.22
CA GLN A 59 6.65 6.15 -2.80
C GLN A 59 5.52 5.14 -2.61
N ASN A 60 5.78 3.85 -2.86
CA ASN A 60 4.79 2.80 -2.61
C ASN A 60 4.37 2.73 -1.14
N GLN A 61 5.30 2.95 -0.21
CA GLN A 61 4.96 3.01 1.21
C GLN A 61 4.11 4.24 1.54
N TYR A 62 4.40 5.41 0.96
CA TYR A 62 3.56 6.60 1.12
C TYR A 62 2.14 6.36 0.61
N LEU A 63 1.96 5.71 -0.54
CA LEU A 63 0.63 5.35 -1.05
C LEU A 63 -0.14 4.43 -0.10
N LYS A 64 0.54 3.43 0.49
CA LYS A 64 -0.08 2.56 1.50
C LYS A 64 -0.51 3.34 2.74
N ASN A 65 0.33 4.25 3.22
CA ASN A 65 0.02 5.07 4.38
C ASN A 65 -1.16 6.02 4.09
N LEU A 66 -1.21 6.60 2.90
CA LEU A 66 -2.34 7.44 2.46
C LEU A 66 -3.64 6.64 2.41
N ASN A 67 -3.63 5.44 1.84
CA ASN A 67 -4.81 4.59 1.80
C ASN A 67 -5.31 4.23 3.22
N TYR A 68 -4.38 3.91 4.12
CA TYR A 68 -4.74 3.64 5.52
C TYR A 68 -5.36 4.88 6.19
N ALA A 69 -4.77 6.06 6.00
CA ALA A 69 -5.31 7.31 6.53
C ALA A 69 -6.70 7.61 5.96
N SER A 70 -6.92 7.42 4.65
CA SER A 70 -8.23 7.60 4.03
C SER A 70 -9.26 6.64 4.60
N SER A 71 -8.94 5.35 4.76
CA SER A 71 -9.86 4.39 5.36
C SER A 71 -10.19 4.71 6.82
N PHE A 72 -9.20 5.18 7.58
CA PHE A 72 -9.43 5.62 8.96
C PHE A 72 -10.34 6.86 9.03
N LEU A 73 -10.13 7.83 8.14
CA LEU A 73 -10.98 9.01 8.03
C LEU A 73 -12.41 8.64 7.61
N GLU A 74 -12.57 7.76 6.62
CA GLU A 74 -13.88 7.28 6.17
C GLU A 74 -14.64 6.56 7.28
N TYR A 75 -13.97 5.70 8.04
CA TYR A 75 -14.58 5.05 9.21
C TYR A 75 -14.98 6.05 10.30
N THR A 76 -14.13 7.06 10.54
CA THR A 76 -14.43 8.12 11.50
C THR A 76 -15.63 8.95 11.04
N ASP A 77 -15.71 9.27 9.76
CA ASP A 77 -16.82 10.03 9.16
C ASP A 77 -18.15 9.26 9.26
N GLN A 78 -18.14 7.96 8.94
CA GLN A 78 -19.29 7.08 9.13
C GLN A 78 -19.75 7.03 10.59
N SER A 79 -18.80 6.96 11.53
CA SER A 79 -19.11 6.96 12.97
C SER A 79 -19.72 8.31 13.41
N LEU A 80 -19.24 9.43 12.86
CA LEU A 80 -19.79 10.76 13.10
C LEU A 80 -21.17 10.95 12.46
N GLU A 81 -21.41 10.36 11.29
CA GLU A 81 -22.72 10.35 10.63
C GLU A 81 -23.75 9.58 11.48
N GLU A 82 -23.38 8.41 12.00
CA GLU A 82 -24.23 7.62 12.91
C GLU A 82 -24.56 8.41 14.18
N LEU A 83 -23.56 9.05 14.81
CA LEU A 83 -23.77 9.93 15.96
C LEU A 83 -24.70 11.10 15.63
N THR A 84 -24.55 11.70 14.44
CA THR A 84 -25.40 12.80 13.99
C THR A 84 -26.86 12.35 13.86
N ASN A 85 -27.10 11.17 13.28
CA ASN A 85 -28.44 10.59 13.14
C ASN A 85 -29.08 10.31 14.50
N ILE A 86 -28.32 9.75 15.45
CA ILE A 86 -28.74 9.55 16.84
C ILE A 86 -29.17 10.89 17.48
N LEU A 87 -28.38 11.95 17.32
CA LEU A 87 -28.69 13.27 17.89
C LEU A 87 -29.93 13.90 17.26
N VAL A 88 -30.12 13.76 15.94
CA VAL A 88 -31.34 14.20 15.24
C VAL A 88 -32.56 13.48 15.81
N ARG A 89 -32.48 12.15 15.97
CA ARG A 89 -33.57 11.37 16.56
C ARG A 89 -33.89 11.79 18.00
N ALA A 90 -32.86 12.00 18.83
CA ALA A 90 -33.04 12.49 20.19
C ALA A 90 -33.74 13.86 20.22
N LYS A 91 -33.39 14.76 19.30
CA LYS A 91 -34.05 16.07 19.14
C LYS A 91 -35.51 15.94 18.71
N GLU A 92 -35.82 15.06 17.77
CA GLU A 92 -37.21 14.79 17.33
C GLU A 92 -38.08 14.29 18.48
N LEU A 93 -37.56 13.33 19.26
CA LEU A 93 -38.24 12.80 20.44
C LEU A 93 -38.50 13.89 21.48
N ALA A 94 -37.50 14.73 21.78
CA ALA A 94 -37.65 15.86 22.68
C ALA A 94 -38.71 16.87 22.21
N LEU A 95 -38.72 17.21 20.91
CA LEU A 95 -39.71 18.11 20.33
C LEU A 95 -41.12 17.50 20.36
N SER A 96 -41.27 16.20 20.15
CA SER A 96 -42.56 15.50 20.20
C SER A 96 -43.23 15.60 21.57
N GLN A 97 -42.45 15.63 22.64
CA GLN A 97 -42.93 15.70 24.02
C GLN A 97 -43.04 17.12 24.56
N ALA A 98 -42.48 18.11 23.84
CA ALA A 98 -42.57 19.53 24.21
C ALA A 98 -43.96 20.14 23.98
N ASN A 99 -44.82 19.47 23.19
CA ASN A 99 -46.20 19.91 22.97
C ASN A 99 -47.16 19.33 24.01
N ASP A 100 -47.66 20.18 24.92
CA ASP A 100 -48.57 19.78 26.01
C ASP A 100 -49.90 19.19 25.54
N ALA A 101 -50.34 19.49 24.30
CA ALA A 101 -51.58 18.96 23.76
C ALA A 101 -51.51 17.46 23.37
N SER A 102 -50.32 16.93 23.12
CA SER A 102 -50.09 15.55 22.64
C SER A 102 -49.29 14.66 23.60
N ALA A 103 -48.75 15.23 24.69
CA ALA A 103 -47.87 14.52 25.62
C ALA A 103 -48.43 14.48 27.05
N ASN A 104 -48.47 13.30 27.65
CA ASN A 104 -48.86 13.08 29.04
C ASN A 104 -47.67 12.56 29.87
N GLU A 105 -47.82 12.42 31.18
CA GLU A 105 -46.71 11.96 32.05
C GLU A 105 -46.19 10.57 31.65
N GLN A 106 -47.08 9.69 31.19
CA GLN A 106 -46.72 8.33 30.78
C GLN A 106 -45.91 8.33 29.48
N SER A 107 -46.29 9.12 28.46
CA SER A 107 -45.54 9.25 27.21
C SER A 107 -44.16 9.83 27.44
N ARG A 108 -44.03 10.80 28.34
CA ARG A 108 -42.73 11.38 28.73
C ARG A 108 -41.79 10.37 29.39
N LYS A 109 -42.31 9.46 30.21
CA LYS A 109 -41.51 8.37 30.81
C LYS A 109 -41.00 7.39 29.74
N VAL A 110 -41.87 6.96 28.83
CA VAL A 110 -41.50 6.03 27.73
C VAL A 110 -40.44 6.65 26.81
N VAL A 111 -40.64 7.91 26.40
CA VAL A 111 -39.64 8.61 25.56
C VAL A 111 -38.33 8.85 26.31
N GLY A 112 -38.38 9.06 27.63
CA GLY A 112 -37.18 9.13 28.47
C GLY A 112 -36.36 7.84 28.46
N GLU A 113 -37.02 6.67 28.46
CA GLU A 113 -36.36 5.37 28.31
C GLU A 113 -35.76 5.18 26.91
N GLU A 114 -36.46 5.60 25.85
CA GLU A 114 -35.94 5.57 24.46
C GLU A 114 -34.71 6.48 24.32
N LEU A 115 -34.74 7.69 24.87
CA LEU A 115 -33.58 8.59 24.92
C LEU A 115 -32.39 7.99 25.67
N ALA A 116 -32.64 7.30 26.79
CA ALA A 116 -31.58 6.61 27.53
C ALA A 116 -30.97 5.44 26.74
N GLN A 117 -31.76 4.76 25.90
CA GLN A 117 -31.24 3.73 24.99
C GLN A 117 -30.43 4.33 23.85
N ILE A 118 -30.91 5.41 23.22
CA ILE A 118 -30.20 6.13 22.15
C ILE A 118 -28.87 6.69 22.67
N TYR A 119 -28.84 7.23 23.89
CA TYR A 119 -27.60 7.68 24.54
C TYR A 119 -26.58 6.55 24.74
N LYS A 120 -27.05 5.33 25.08
CA LYS A 120 -26.19 4.14 25.18
C LYS A 120 -25.71 3.59 23.84
N GLN A 121 -26.37 3.95 22.73
CA GLN A 121 -25.89 3.59 21.39
C GLN A 121 -24.81 4.55 20.90
N ALA A 122 -24.77 5.77 21.43
CA ALA A 122 -23.80 6.80 21.07
C ALA A 122 -22.43 6.67 21.78
N ILE A 123 -22.33 5.86 22.84
CA ILE A 123 -21.17 5.78 23.74
C ILE A 123 -20.86 4.31 24.06
#